data_AF-A0A7H9AM34-F1
#
_entry.id   AF-A0A7H9AM34-F1
#
_cell.length_a   1.000
_cell.length_b   1.000
_cell.length_c   1.000
_cell.angle_alpha   90.00
_cell.angle_beta   90.00
_cell.angle_gamma   90.00
#
_symmetry.space_group_name_H-M   'P 1'
#
loop_
_entity.id
_entity.type
_entity.pdbx_description
1 polymer ?
#
loop_
_entity_poly.entity_id
_entity_poly.type
_entity_poly.pdbx_seq_one_letter_code
_entity_poly.pdbx_strand_id
1 'polypeptide(L)'
;MKKSIYILLIGILLQSCTDNDDTSAACGVDNPLLELAWLKTEIENRENNPTEDMKYCYITQADYNGKTVFIYSDCNPLVNKITPIYDCEGNWLNDSAENQISFNDLQNSVIIWKPDNFACQIN
;
A
#
# COMPACT_ATOMS: atom_id res chain seq x y z
N MET A 1 51.71 28.66 -17.45
CA MET A 1 52.17 27.28 -17.21
C MET A 1 51.64 26.81 -15.86
N LYS A 2 51.12 25.57 -15.81
CA LYS A 2 50.73 24.77 -14.62
C LYS A 2 49.56 25.35 -13.79
N LYS A 3 48.28 25.08 -14.11
CA LYS A 3 47.52 23.83 -13.87
C LYS A 3 47.91 23.15 -12.54
N SER A 4 47.35 23.64 -11.43
CA SER A 4 47.26 22.87 -10.19
C SER A 4 45.86 22.29 -10.11
N ILE A 5 45.77 21.05 -10.57
CA ILE A 5 44.71 20.10 -10.29
C ILE A 5 44.90 19.70 -8.83
N TYR A 6 43.94 20.04 -7.97
CA TYR A 6 43.71 19.29 -6.74
C TYR A 6 42.25 18.87 -6.70
N ILE A 7 42.09 17.61 -7.07
CA ILE A 7 40.92 16.78 -6.90
C ILE A 7 40.64 16.71 -5.39
N LEU A 8 39.54 17.33 -4.95
CA LEU A 8 38.89 16.96 -3.70
C LEU A 8 37.59 16.23 -4.05
N LEU A 9 37.79 14.99 -4.52
CA LEU A 9 36.80 13.93 -4.44
C LEU A 9 36.80 13.46 -2.98
N ILE A 10 35.68 13.61 -2.28
CA ILE A 10 35.23 13.00 -0.99
C ILE A 10 34.24 14.03 -0.41
N GLY A 11 32.96 13.75 -0.13
CA GLY A 11 32.31 12.47 0.07
C GLY A 11 30.96 12.40 -0.62
N ILE A 12 30.75 11.23 -1.20
CA ILE A 12 29.47 10.62 -1.47
C ILE A 12 28.65 10.68 -0.18
N LEU A 13 27.66 11.58 -0.14
CA LEU A 13 26.46 11.38 0.65
C LEU A 13 25.34 11.09 -0.35
N LEU A 14 25.48 9.97 -1.06
CA LEU A 14 24.31 9.23 -1.49
C LEU A 14 23.70 8.68 -0.20
N GLN A 15 22.90 9.50 0.48
CA GLN A 15 21.83 8.96 1.30
C GLN A 15 20.85 8.30 0.32
N SER A 16 21.19 7.08 -0.08
CA SER A 16 20.19 6.11 -0.50
C SER A 16 19.39 5.83 0.75
N CYS A 17 18.33 6.62 0.97
CA CYS A 17 17.22 6.13 1.78
C CYS A 17 16.68 4.91 1.03
N THR A 18 17.22 3.75 1.36
CA THR A 18 16.55 2.49 1.09
C THR A 18 15.65 2.27 2.30
N ASP A 19 14.58 3.06 2.38
CA ASP A 19 13.45 2.68 3.20
C ASP A 19 12.81 1.54 2.43
N ASN A 20 13.08 0.31 2.88
CA ASN A 20 12.44 -0.90 2.39
C ASN A 20 10.97 -0.97 2.88
N ASP A 21 10.23 0.10 2.67
CA ASP A 21 8.78 0.05 2.69
C ASP A 21 8.37 0.19 1.23
N ASP A 22 7.84 -0.88 0.64
CA ASP A 22 7.29 -0.92 -0.73
C ASP A 22 6.03 -0.02 -0.87
N THR A 23 5.95 1.08 -0.11
CA THR A 23 4.84 2.03 -0.13
C THR A 23 5.14 3.10 -1.17
N SER A 24 4.45 2.98 -2.31
CA SER A 24 4.50 4.01 -3.34
C SER A 24 3.74 5.24 -2.88
N ALA A 25 4.34 6.42 -3.03
CA ALA A 25 3.68 7.71 -2.80
C ALA A 25 2.30 7.74 -3.46
N ALA A 26 1.29 8.17 -2.72
CA ALA A 26 -0.10 8.10 -3.14
C ALA A 26 -0.93 9.16 -2.43
N CYS A 27 -2.05 9.58 -3.02
CA CYS A 27 -2.97 10.53 -2.37
C CYS A 27 -2.31 11.86 -1.93
N GLY A 28 -1.23 12.27 -2.59
CA GLY A 28 -0.49 13.50 -2.26
C GLY A 28 0.42 13.40 -1.04
N VAL A 29 0.68 12.19 -0.53
CA VAL A 29 1.60 11.91 0.58
C VAL A 29 2.68 10.90 0.17
N ASP A 30 3.82 10.92 0.86
CA ASP A 30 4.95 10.06 0.53
C ASP A 30 4.75 8.64 1.06
N ASN A 31 4.20 8.49 2.27
CA ASN A 31 3.86 7.20 2.87
C ASN A 31 2.38 7.17 3.31
N PRO A 32 1.47 6.65 2.47
CA PRO A 32 0.04 6.63 2.78
C PRO A 32 -0.30 5.81 4.03
N LEU A 33 0.51 4.82 4.42
CA LEU A 33 0.27 4.03 5.65
C LEU A 33 0.48 4.84 6.92
N LEU A 34 1.36 5.85 6.88
CA LEU A 34 1.71 6.69 8.03
C LEU A 34 0.99 8.04 8.01
N GLU A 35 0.62 8.53 6.83
CA GLU A 35 0.13 9.90 6.64
C GLU A 35 -1.38 9.97 6.36
N LEU A 36 -2.00 8.92 5.82
CA LEU A 36 -3.46 8.85 5.74
C LEU A 36 -4.02 8.36 7.07
N ALA A 37 -4.58 9.27 7.87
CA ALA A 37 -5.04 8.99 9.22
C ALA A 37 -6.02 7.81 9.30
N TRP A 38 -6.93 7.67 8.33
CA TRP A 38 -7.91 6.57 8.30
C TRP A 38 -7.24 5.22 8.02
N LEU A 39 -6.25 5.18 7.13
CA LEU A 39 -5.54 3.96 6.74
C LEU A 39 -4.58 3.52 7.85
N LYS A 40 -3.86 4.47 8.45
CA LYS A 40 -3.04 4.26 9.64
C LYS A 40 -3.85 3.66 10.78
N THR A 41 -5.02 4.24 11.06
CA THR A 41 -5.93 3.75 12.12
C THR A 41 -6.42 2.34 11.82
N GLU A 42 -6.77 2.03 10.56
CA GLU A 42 -7.16 0.67 10.16
C GLU A 42 -6.04 -0.34 10.42
N ILE A 43 -4.80 0.00 10.02
CA ILE A 43 -3.63 -0.87 10.21
C ILE A 43 -3.36 -1.10 11.69
N GLU A 44 -3.34 -0.05 12.49
CA GLU A 44 -3.18 -0.14 13.94
C GLU A 44 -4.30 -1.00 14.57
N ASN A 45 -5.54 -0.90 14.08
CA ASN A 45 -6.63 -1.73 14.58
C ASN A 45 -6.39 -3.21 14.27
N ARG A 46 -5.90 -3.56 13.07
CA ARG A 46 -5.59 -4.94 12.68
C ARG A 46 -4.43 -5.51 13.49
N GLU A 47 -3.40 -4.71 13.73
CA GLU A 47 -2.22 -5.10 14.50
C GLU A 47 -2.54 -5.28 15.99
N ASN A 48 -3.36 -4.41 16.56
CA ASN A 48 -3.74 -4.48 17.98
C ASN A 48 -4.81 -5.55 18.27
N ASN A 49 -5.55 -6.01 17.26
CA ASN A 49 -6.63 -6.98 17.40
C ASN A 49 -6.49 -8.15 16.40
N PRO A 50 -5.39 -8.92 16.46
CA PRO A 50 -5.16 -9.99 15.50
C PRO A 50 -6.19 -11.11 15.66
N THR A 51 -6.70 -11.61 14.54
CA THR A 51 -7.56 -12.80 14.47
C THR A 51 -6.84 -13.90 13.68
N GLU A 52 -7.27 -15.15 13.84
CA GLU A 52 -6.71 -16.27 13.07
C GLU A 52 -6.86 -16.10 11.55
N ASP A 53 -7.91 -15.41 11.11
CA ASP A 53 -8.16 -15.14 9.70
C ASP A 53 -7.31 -13.98 9.16
N MET A 54 -6.74 -13.14 10.04
CA MET A 54 -5.94 -11.97 9.63
C MET A 54 -4.76 -12.37 8.73
N LYS A 55 -4.20 -13.56 8.90
CA LYS A 55 -3.10 -14.08 8.06
C LYS A 55 -3.41 -14.14 6.56
N TYR A 56 -4.70 -14.11 6.19
CA TYR A 56 -5.15 -14.09 4.80
C TYR A 56 -5.51 -12.68 4.30
N CYS A 57 -5.59 -11.70 5.21
CA CYS A 57 -5.93 -10.32 4.91
C CYS A 57 -4.69 -9.50 4.55
N TYR A 58 -4.85 -8.57 3.61
CA TYR A 58 -3.82 -7.62 3.21
C TYR A 58 -4.46 -6.35 2.65
N ILE A 59 -3.66 -5.29 2.49
CA ILE A 59 -4.09 -4.05 1.84
C ILE A 59 -3.28 -3.87 0.57
N THR A 60 -4.01 -3.63 -0.52
CA THR A 60 -3.44 -3.38 -1.84
C THR A 60 -3.70 -1.92 -2.23
N GLN A 61 -2.70 -1.24 -2.77
CA GLN A 61 -2.87 0.01 -3.50
C GLN A 61 -3.05 -0.31 -4.98
N ALA A 62 -3.99 0.34 -5.66
CA ALA A 62 -4.17 0.21 -7.10
C ALA A 62 -4.65 1.52 -7.73
N ASP A 63 -4.64 1.58 -9.05
CA ASP A 63 -5.26 2.63 -9.83
C ASP A 63 -6.64 2.21 -10.32
N TYR A 64 -7.65 3.04 -10.07
CA TYR A 64 -8.99 2.90 -10.59
C TYR A 64 -9.41 4.22 -11.25
N ASN A 65 -9.69 4.20 -12.56
CA ASN A 65 -10.04 5.39 -13.34
C ASN A 65 -9.04 6.56 -13.18
N GLY A 66 -7.74 6.25 -13.10
CA GLY A 66 -6.66 7.23 -12.92
C GLY A 66 -6.57 7.84 -11.53
N LYS A 67 -7.27 7.27 -10.54
CA LYS A 67 -7.19 7.64 -9.13
C LYS A 67 -6.65 6.47 -8.32
N THR A 68 -5.85 6.78 -7.30
CA THR A 68 -5.43 5.79 -6.31
C THR A 68 -6.62 5.30 -5.50
N VAL A 69 -6.70 3.99 -5.29
CA VAL A 69 -7.61 3.32 -4.37
C VAL A 69 -6.88 2.31 -3.49
N PHE A 70 -7.48 2.00 -2.35
CA PHE A 70 -6.99 1.01 -1.40
C PHE A 70 -7.99 -0.13 -1.24
N ILE A 71 -7.54 -1.36 -1.41
CA ILE A 71 -8.38 -2.56 -1.40
C ILE A 71 -8.06 -3.41 -0.18
N TYR A 72 -9.10 -3.77 0.58
CA TYR A 72 -8.97 -4.69 1.72
C TYR A 72 -9.17 -6.13 1.25
N SER A 73 -8.08 -6.68 0.72
CA SER A 73 -8.05 -7.99 0.09
C SER A 73 -8.00 -9.15 1.09
N ASP A 74 -8.46 -10.31 0.66
CA ASP A 74 -8.44 -11.57 1.40
C ASP A 74 -8.21 -12.73 0.42
N CYS A 75 -7.26 -13.61 0.70
CA CYS A 75 -6.97 -14.78 -0.14
C CYS A 75 -7.55 -16.10 0.39
N ASN A 76 -8.32 -16.08 1.49
CA ASN A 76 -8.92 -17.27 2.08
C ASN A 76 -9.99 -17.85 1.14
N PRO A 77 -9.78 -19.02 0.53
CA PRO A 77 -10.70 -19.58 -0.46
C PRO A 77 -12.04 -20.03 0.14
N LEU A 78 -12.15 -20.07 1.47
CA LEU A 78 -13.38 -20.44 2.18
C LEU A 78 -14.26 -19.23 2.53
N VAL A 79 -13.76 -18.01 2.31
CA VAL A 79 -14.47 -16.77 2.63
C VAL A 79 -14.99 -16.13 1.37
N ASN A 80 -16.30 -15.92 1.30
CA ASN A 80 -16.94 -15.13 0.25
C ASN A 80 -17.48 -13.84 0.87
N LYS A 81 -16.71 -12.75 0.73
CA LYS A 81 -17.07 -11.43 1.27
C LYS A 81 -16.89 -10.36 0.20
N ILE A 82 -17.66 -9.29 0.30
CA ILE A 82 -17.40 -8.08 -0.49
C ILE A 82 -16.03 -7.57 -0.07
N THR A 83 -15.20 -7.24 -1.06
CA THR A 83 -13.87 -6.67 -0.84
C THR A 83 -14.00 -5.15 -0.82
N PRO A 84 -13.87 -4.48 0.33
CA PRO A 84 -13.98 -3.02 0.39
C PRO A 84 -12.88 -2.33 -0.41
N ILE A 85 -13.26 -1.26 -1.12
CA ILE A 85 -12.36 -0.40 -1.89
C ILE A 85 -12.58 1.05 -1.43
N TYR A 86 -11.51 1.72 -1.04
CA TYR A 86 -11.54 3.08 -0.52
C TYR A 86 -10.78 4.05 -1.42
N ASP A 87 -11.26 5.28 -1.53
CA ASP A 87 -10.49 6.38 -2.12
C ASP A 87 -9.50 7.00 -1.10
N CYS A 88 -8.80 8.04 -1.54
CA CYS A 88 -7.83 8.77 -0.73
C CYS A 88 -8.44 9.43 0.52
N GLU A 89 -9.72 9.79 0.45
CA GLU A 89 -10.47 10.40 1.54
C GLU A 89 -11.05 9.36 2.52
N GLY A 90 -10.92 8.06 2.21
CA GLY A 90 -11.44 6.96 3.03
C GLY A 90 -12.92 6.67 2.77
N ASN A 91 -13.49 7.12 1.66
CA ASN A 91 -14.85 6.79 1.27
C ASN A 91 -14.89 5.39 0.66
N TRP A 92 -15.86 4.57 1.09
CA TRP A 92 -16.09 3.24 0.52
C TRP A 92 -16.78 3.36 -0.85
N LEU A 93 -16.09 2.97 -1.93
CA LEU A 93 -16.55 3.15 -3.30
C LEU A 93 -17.52 2.08 -3.80
N ASN A 94 -17.47 0.86 -3.24
CA ASN A 94 -18.29 -0.28 -3.65
C ASN A 94 -19.22 -0.77 -2.52
N ASP A 95 -19.84 0.18 -1.84
CA ASP A 95 -20.75 -0.02 -0.70
C ASP A 95 -22.14 -0.58 -1.07
N SER A 96 -22.46 -0.62 -2.36
CA SER A 96 -23.77 -1.02 -2.88
C SER A 96 -23.66 -1.93 -4.09
N ALA A 97 -24.73 -2.68 -4.37
CA ALA A 97 -24.80 -3.58 -5.51
C ALA A 97 -24.71 -2.85 -6.88
N GLU A 98 -25.03 -1.56 -6.91
CA GLU A 98 -25.00 -0.74 -8.13
C GLU A 98 -23.59 -0.19 -8.44
N ASN A 99 -22.71 -0.12 -7.43
CA ASN A 99 -21.36 0.44 -7.54
C ASN A 99 -20.27 -0.62 -7.42
N GLN A 100 -20.50 -1.82 -7.96
CA GLN A 100 -19.49 -2.88 -7.92
C GLN A 100 -18.32 -2.55 -8.85
N ILE A 101 -17.12 -2.48 -8.29
CA ILE A 101 -15.87 -2.32 -9.03
C ILE A 101 -15.32 -3.72 -9.31
N SER A 102 -15.04 -4.01 -10.58
CA SER A 102 -14.40 -5.27 -10.95
C SER A 102 -12.91 -5.21 -10.65
N PHE A 103 -12.34 -6.32 -10.18
CA PHE A 103 -10.88 -6.44 -10.06
C PHE A 103 -10.14 -6.25 -11.39
N ASN A 104 -10.81 -6.48 -12.53
CA ASN A 104 -10.24 -6.24 -13.86
C ASN A 104 -10.11 -4.74 -14.19
N ASP A 105 -10.82 -3.87 -13.47
CA ASP A 105 -10.75 -2.42 -13.65
C ASP A 105 -9.61 -1.79 -12.84
N LEU A 106 -8.98 -2.58 -11.96
CA LEU A 106 -7.86 -2.17 -11.12
C LEU A 106 -6.53 -2.41 -11.85
N GLN A 107 -5.66 -1.40 -11.83
CA GLN A 107 -4.36 -1.43 -12.49
C GLN A 107 -3.25 -1.15 -11.47
N ASN A 108 -2.01 -1.55 -11.79
CA ASN A 108 -0.82 -1.26 -10.97
C ASN A 108 -0.96 -1.67 -9.50
N SER A 109 -1.63 -2.79 -9.25
CA SER A 109 -1.90 -3.30 -7.90
C SER A 109 -0.61 -3.70 -7.18
N VAL A 110 -0.35 -3.13 -6.00
CA VAL A 110 0.79 -3.42 -5.13
C VAL A 110 0.32 -3.65 -3.71
N ILE A 111 0.80 -4.70 -3.05
CA ILE A 111 0.53 -4.93 -1.63
C ILE A 111 1.33 -3.92 -0.83
N ILE A 112 0.62 -3.08 -0.07
CA ILE A 112 1.24 -2.06 0.78
C ILE A 112 1.23 -2.46 2.26
N TRP A 113 0.37 -3.40 2.68
CA TRP A 113 0.38 -3.93 4.04
C TRP A 113 -0.05 -5.40 4.08
N LYS A 114 0.59 -6.17 4.96
CA LYS A 114 0.27 -7.57 5.26
C LYS A 114 0.72 -7.89 6.70
N PRO A 115 0.07 -8.83 7.41
CA PRO A 115 0.52 -9.24 8.74
C PRO A 115 1.82 -10.05 8.69
N ASP A 116 2.53 -10.14 9.82
CA ASP A 116 3.79 -10.89 9.91
C ASP A 116 3.66 -12.38 9.54
N ASN A 117 2.51 -12.98 9.86
CA ASN A 117 2.21 -14.39 9.58
C ASN A 117 1.48 -14.60 8.24
N PHE A 118 1.68 -13.70 7.27
CA PHE A 118 1.00 -13.71 5.98
C PHE A 118 1.03 -15.07 5.29
N ALA A 119 -0.16 -15.61 4.98
CA ALA A 119 -0.35 -16.96 4.45
C ALA A 119 -0.68 -16.99 2.94
N CYS A 120 -0.92 -15.84 2.32
CA CYS A 120 -1.26 -15.80 0.90
C CYS A 120 -0.05 -16.08 0.01
N GLN A 121 -0.26 -16.86 -1.05
CA GLN A 121 0.71 -17.04 -2.13
C GLN A 121 0.33 -16.11 -3.28
N ILE A 122 1.02 -14.98 -3.37
CA ILE A 122 0.78 -13.96 -4.40
C ILE A 122 2.00 -13.95 -5.30
N ASN A 123 1.77 -14.20 -6.60
CA ASN A 123 2.79 -14.28 -7.64
C ASN A 123 2.81 -13.00 -8.47
#